data_AF-A0A7M2SV48-F1
#
_entry.id   AF-A0A7M2SV48-F1
#
_cell.length_a   1.000
_cell.length_b   1.000
_cell.length_c   1.000
_cell.angle_alpha   90.00
_cell.angle_beta   90.00
_cell.angle_gamma   90.00
#
_symmetry.space_group_name_H-M   'P 1'
#
loop_
_entity.id
_entity.type
_entity.pdbx_description
1 polymer ?
#
loop_
_entity_poly.entity_id
_entity_poly.type
_entity_poly.pdbx_seq_one_letter_code
_entity_poly.pdbx_strand_id
1 'polypeptide(L)' 'MSTVADAQGIDWTAMQRADFDPDAPLALVDADAVTRPVLAVPDAYGTEALFGDAPTGRRATGTRRPAAAPAPDTDTLFEL' A
#
# COMPACT_ATOMS: atom_id res chain seq x y z
N MET A 1 6.84 -30.35 -3.57
CA MET A 1 6.40 -29.04 -4.09
C MET A 1 7.62 -28.15 -4.10
N SER A 2 8.04 -27.67 -5.28
CA SER A 2 9.27 -26.88 -5.40
C SER A 2 8.99 -25.45 -4.96
N THR A 3 9.69 -24.98 -3.94
CA THR A 3 9.59 -23.60 -3.48
C THR A 3 10.38 -22.70 -4.44
N VAL A 4 9.70 -21.69 -4.97
CA VAL A 4 10.31 -20.72 -5.88
C VAL A 4 10.94 -19.65 -5.02
N ALA A 5 12.23 -19.79 -4.76
CA ALA A 5 13.02 -18.72 -4.16
C ALA A 5 13.12 -17.55 -5.15
N ASP A 6 12.94 -16.33 -4.68
CA ASP A 6 13.04 -15.13 -5.51
C ASP A 6 14.49 -14.86 -5.96
N ALA A 7 14.71 -13.80 -6.73
CA ALA A 7 16.04 -13.39 -7.21
C ALA A 7 17.10 -13.19 -6.11
N GLN A 8 16.69 -13.11 -4.84
CA GLN A 8 17.56 -13.03 -3.66
C GLN A 8 17.71 -14.35 -2.89
N GLY A 9 17.18 -15.46 -3.41
CA GLY A 9 17.21 -16.77 -2.73
C GLY A 9 16.29 -16.88 -1.53
N ILE A 10 15.42 -15.87 -1.30
CA ILE A 10 14.43 -15.88 -0.22
C ILE A 10 13.23 -16.69 -0.69
N ASP A 11 12.94 -17.76 0.05
CA ASP A 11 11.70 -18.51 -0.07
C ASP A 11 10.61 -17.82 0.77
N TRP A 12 9.88 -16.91 0.14
CA TRP A 12 8.81 -16.15 0.79
C TRP A 12 7.66 -17.04 1.28
N THR A 13 7.51 -18.25 0.73
CA THR A 13 6.45 -19.17 1.15
C THR A 13 6.74 -19.82 2.50
N ALA A 14 8.00 -19.84 2.92
CA ALA A 14 8.45 -20.32 4.23
C ALA A 14 8.63 -19.20 5.26
N MET A 15 8.51 -17.93 4.85
CA MET A 15 8.77 -16.78 5.72
C MET A 15 7.62 -16.58 6.70
N GLN A 16 7.96 -16.58 8.00
CA GLN A 16 6.99 -16.37 9.07
C GLN A 16 6.89 -14.90 9.42
N ARG A 17 5.77 -14.52 10.04
CA ARG A 17 5.54 -13.13 10.50
C ARG A 17 6.64 -12.62 11.43
N ALA A 18 7.28 -13.50 12.20
CA ALA A 18 8.39 -13.16 13.10
C ALA A 18 9.70 -12.84 12.36
N ASP A 19 9.84 -13.26 11.10
CA ASP A 19 11.03 -13.01 10.28
C ASP A 19 11.00 -11.61 9.63
N PHE A 20 9.86 -10.90 9.70
CA PHE A 20 9.80 -9.49 9.34
C PHE A 20 10.56 -8.65 10.37
N ASP A 21 11.53 -7.87 9.89
CA ASP A 21 12.19 -6.85 10.69
C ASP A 21 11.24 -5.64 10.89
N PRO A 22 10.73 -5.41 12.11
CA PRO A 22 9.84 -4.28 12.38
C PRO A 22 10.56 -2.93 12.32
N ASP A 23 11.89 -2.93 12.42
CA ASP A 23 12.74 -1.74 12.40
C ASP A 23 13.25 -1.41 10.98
N ALA A 24 12.90 -2.24 9.98
CA ALA A 24 13.26 -1.99 8.59
C ALA A 24 12.69 -0.63 8.13
N PRO A 25 13.52 0.25 7.52
CA PRO A 25 13.06 1.55 7.08
C PRO A 25 12.01 1.40 5.99
N LEU A 26 10.82 1.95 6.22
CA LEU A 26 9.78 2.04 5.20
C LEU A 26 10.22 3.06 4.16
N ALA A 27 10.62 2.60 2.97
CA ALA A 27 10.91 3.45 1.81
C ALA A 27 9.60 3.99 1.20
N LEU A 28 8.80 4.70 2.00
CA LEU A 28 7.60 5.37 1.53
C LEU A 28 8.01 6.59 0.72
N VAL A 29 7.42 6.75 -0.47
CA VAL A 29 7.51 8.00 -1.21
C VAL A 29 6.91 9.10 -0.34
N ASP A 30 7.64 10.21 -0.18
CA ASP A 30 7.16 11.36 0.58
C ASP A 30 5.78 11.76 0.07
N ALA A 31 4.83 11.99 0.97
CA ALA A 31 3.47 12.34 0.61
C ALA A 31 3.43 13.63 -0.22
N ASP A 32 4.39 14.54 0.02
CA ASP A 32 4.55 15.77 -0.73
C ASP A 32 5.28 15.56 -2.07
N ALA A 33 5.94 14.42 -2.33
CA ALA A 33 6.58 14.11 -3.61
C ALA A 33 5.59 13.71 -4.71
N VAL A 34 4.35 13.34 -4.34
CA VAL A 34 3.25 13.03 -5.29
C VAL A 34 2.28 14.22 -5.35
N THR A 35 2.79 15.43 -5.58
CA THR A 35 2.00 16.66 -5.38
C THR A 35 0.99 16.95 -6.49
N ARG A 36 1.16 16.38 -7.68
CA ARG A 36 0.32 16.73 -8.83
C ARG A 36 -0.74 15.66 -9.09
N PRO A 37 -2.02 15.92 -8.79
CA PRO A 37 -3.09 15.07 -9.26
C PRO A 37 -3.09 15.04 -10.79
N VAL A 38 -3.22 13.84 -11.37
CA VAL A 38 -3.43 13.67 -12.81
C VAL A 38 -4.89 13.97 -13.09
N LEU A 39 -5.16 15.04 -13.83
CA LEU A 39 -6.51 15.41 -14.22
C LEU A 39 -6.96 14.53 -15.40
N ALA A 40 -8.19 14.02 -15.38
CA ALA A 40 -8.70 13.36 -16.57
C ALA A 40 -9.00 14.43 -17.63
N VAL A 41 -8.59 14.15 -18.87
CA VAL A 41 -8.84 15.02 -20.02
C VAL A 41 -9.98 14.40 -20.81
N PRO A 42 -10.97 15.19 -21.29
CA PRO A 42 -12.00 14.70 -22.20
C PRO A 42 -11.37 14.03 -23.43
N ASP A 43 -11.96 12.92 -23.86
CA ASP A 43 -11.46 12.23 -25.04
C ASP A 43 -11.90 12.91 -26.35
N ALA A 44 -11.26 12.56 -27.46
CA ALA A 44 -11.55 13.13 -28.77
C ALA A 44 -12.93 12.74 -29.33
N TYR A 45 -13.64 11.82 -28.67
CA TYR A 45 -14.94 11.29 -29.08
C TYR A 45 -16.09 11.83 -28.23
N GLY A 46 -15.82 12.81 -27.37
CA GLY A 46 -16.84 13.51 -26.58
C GLY A 46 -17.15 12.86 -25.24
N THR A 47 -16.32 11.94 -24.76
CA THR A 47 -16.43 11.47 -23.38
C THR A 47 -15.91 12.53 -22.43
N GLU A 48 -16.80 13.03 -21.57
CA GLU A 48 -16.47 13.99 -20.52
C GLU A 48 -15.46 13.41 -19.51
N ALA A 49 -14.67 14.29 -18.91
CA ALA A 49 -13.73 13.92 -17.87
C ALA A 49 -14.45 13.38 -16.64
N LEU A 50 -14.15 12.14 -16.24
CA LEU A 50 -14.75 11.53 -15.04
C LEU A 50 -14.14 12.05 -13.72
N PHE A 51 -12.94 12.63 -13.77
CA PHE A 51 -12.17 13.15 -12.62
C PHE A 51 -11.32 14.36 -13.05
N GLY A 52 -10.94 15.25 -12.14
CA GLY A 52 -9.99 16.32 -12.46
C GLY A 52 -10.40 17.75 -12.11
N ASP A 53 -11.46 17.94 -11.31
CA ASP A 53 -11.58 19.21 -10.61
C ASP A 53 -10.37 19.38 -9.69
N ALA A 54 -9.68 20.52 -9.85
CA ALA A 54 -8.55 20.84 -8.99
C ALA A 54 -9.04 20.88 -7.54
N PRO A 55 -8.47 20.07 -6.62
CA PRO A 55 -8.92 20.06 -5.24
C PRO A 55 -8.74 21.46 -4.64
N THR A 56 -9.83 22.01 -4.10
CA THR A 56 -9.84 23.32 -3.43
C THR A 56 -9.23 23.20 -2.03
N GLY A 57 -7.90 23.05 -1.99
CA GLY A 57 -7.11 23.07 -0.76
C GLY A 57 -6.34 21.79 -0.46
N ARG A 58 -5.35 21.91 0.44
CA ARG A 58 -4.56 20.78 0.93
C ARG A 58 -5.49 19.87 1.75
N ARG A 59 -5.68 18.62 1.28
CA ARG A 59 -6.40 17.60 2.05
C ARG A 59 -5.69 17.43 3.39
N ALA A 60 -6.40 17.63 4.50
CA ALA A 60 -5.84 17.38 5.82
C ALA A 60 -5.43 15.90 5.90
N THR A 61 -4.12 15.64 5.98
CA THR A 61 -3.61 14.33 6.31
C THR A 61 -4.00 14.04 7.75
N GLY A 62 -4.99 13.17 7.93
CA GLY A 62 -5.38 12.71 9.26
C GLY A 62 -4.19 12.07 9.98
N THR A 63 -4.08 12.30 11.29
CA THR A 63 -3.08 11.62 12.13
C THR A 63 -3.32 10.12 12.06
N ARG A 64 -2.34 9.37 11.54
CA ARG A 64 -2.41 7.91 11.42
C ARG A 64 -2.40 7.32 12.84
N ARG A 65 -3.51 6.69 13.26
CA ARG A 65 -3.56 5.97 14.53
C ARG A 65 -2.80 4.64 14.38
N PRO A 66 -1.90 4.26 15.31
CA PRO A 66 -1.26 2.96 15.29
C PRO A 66 -2.30 1.83 15.32
N ALA A 67 -2.06 0.79 14.53
CA ALA A 67 -2.89 -0.42 14.58
C ALA A 67 -2.78 -1.08 15.97
N ALA A 68 -3.86 -1.69 16.43
CA ALA A 68 -3.84 -2.48 17.65
C ALA A 68 -2.94 -3.72 17.45
N ALA A 69 -2.29 -4.17 18.53
CA ALA A 69 -1.54 -5.42 18.50
C ALA A 69 -2.49 -6.59 18.15
N PRO A 70 -2.03 -7.57 17.34
CA PRO A 70 -2.85 -8.71 16.97
C PRO A 70 -3.22 -9.54 18.22
N ALA A 71 -4.47 -9.99 18.25
CA ALA A 71 -4.98 -10.90 19.27
C ALA A 71 -4.55 -12.35 18.96
N PRO A 72 -4.39 -13.22 19.96
CA PRO A 72 -3.82 -14.57 19.80
C PRO A 72 -4.63 -15.51 18.89
N ASP A 73 -5.86 -15.14 18.57
CA ASP A 73 -6.81 -15.82 17.68
C ASP A 73 -6.74 -15.34 16.22
N THR A 74 -5.87 -14.37 15.90
CA THR A 74 -5.73 -13.87 14.53
C THR A 74 -5.15 -14.92 13.59
N ASP A 75 -4.31 -15.82 14.10
CA ASP A 75 -3.65 -16.87 13.31
C ASP A 75 -4.60 -18.02 12.95
N THR A 76 -5.70 -18.22 13.68
CA THR A 76 -6.69 -19.27 13.39
C THR A 76 -7.62 -18.93 12.22
N LEU A 77 -7.53 -17.71 11.67
CA LEU A 77 -8.36 -17.28 10.53
C LEU A 77 -8.01 -17.97 9.21
N PHE A 78 -6.83 -18.61 9.12
CA PHE A 78 -6.33 -19.22 7.88
C PHE A 78 -6.24 -20.75 7.95
N GLU A 79 -6.73 -21.36 9.03
CA GLU A 79 -6.85 -22.81 9.15
C GLU A 79 -8.27 -23.24 8.74
N LEU A 80 -8.44 -23.60 7.47
CA LEU A 80 -9.67 -24.16 6.89
C LEU A 80 -9.45 -25.60 6.43
#